data_AF-A0A1H9E4P3-F1
#
_entry.id   AF-A0A1H9E4P3-F1
#
_cell.length_a   1.000
_cell.length_b   1.000
_cell.length_c   1.000
_cell.angle_alpha   90.00
_cell.angle_beta   90.00
_cell.angle_gamma   90.00
#
_symmetry.space_group_name_H-M   'P 1'
#
loop_
_entity.id
_entity.type
_entity.pdbx_description
1 polymer ?
#
loop_
_entity_poly.entity_id
_entity_poly.type
_entity_poly.pdbx_seq_one_letter_code
_entity_poly.pdbx_strand_id
1 'polypeptide(L)'
;MRNLIFYTMIFTLVLATSSCSQAMTQPAEETLEISLPDWPPDGCYTDHYPQLSHWYIQIAGAGFQKSFYSAQSQISVQIKKNRPLCITAKPITLLYDGSESDYFKPAGYMYPFSEDSSSNTAPTLNWEQGYLANLMQKLFKRCNTEGLSQIDTEYLICTFNWRKAQTSIEQKIHIDSEIFYNPWLIPESPVLEAVSSHSFKSSLLTPAGILSITTDQLKNSFITSDSPLLSSFIPENFCIEQKNQFTVMKNSPIIIGDGNKYALYITCKSAKNISLEHIYLPIYIEDI
;
A
#
# COMPACT_ATOMS: atom_id res chain seq x y z
N MET A 1 31.35 5.69 89.73
CA MET A 1 30.33 4.64 89.51
C MET A 1 29.12 5.34 88.91
N ARG A 2 28.65 5.10 87.69
CA ARG A 2 28.58 3.86 86.91
C ARG A 2 28.29 4.29 85.46
N ASN A 3 29.06 3.77 84.52
CA ASN A 3 28.86 3.92 83.07
C ASN A 3 27.54 3.30 82.65
N LEU A 4 26.79 3.93 81.73
CA LEU A 4 25.95 3.19 80.79
C LEU A 4 25.88 3.94 79.47
N ILE A 5 26.71 3.46 78.54
CA ILE A 5 26.77 3.86 77.14
C ILE A 5 25.54 3.23 76.46
N PHE A 6 24.59 4.04 76.01
CA PHE A 6 23.58 3.62 75.05
C PHE A 6 24.04 4.08 73.66
N TYR A 7 24.59 3.14 72.89
CA TYR A 7 24.82 3.31 71.46
C TYR A 7 23.48 3.45 70.75
N THR A 8 23.15 4.64 70.27
CA THR A 8 22.10 4.84 69.28
C THR A 8 22.78 4.85 67.91
N MET A 9 22.70 3.72 67.20
CA MET A 9 23.01 3.69 65.76
C MET A 9 22.01 4.58 65.02
N ILE A 10 22.47 5.74 64.57
CA ILE A 10 21.74 6.55 63.59
C ILE A 10 21.98 5.89 62.23
N PHE A 11 21.00 5.11 61.77
CA PHE A 11 20.97 4.57 60.41
C PHE A 11 20.61 5.73 59.47
N THR A 12 21.63 6.39 58.90
CA THR A 12 21.43 7.42 57.88
C THR A 12 21.09 6.71 56.56
N LEU A 13 19.80 6.58 56.28
CA LEU A 13 19.31 6.14 54.97
C LEU A 13 19.61 7.27 53.97
N VAL A 14 20.76 7.20 53.31
CA VAL A 14 21.06 8.04 52.15
C VAL A 14 20.14 7.57 51.03
N LEU A 15 18.98 8.22 50.92
CA LEU A 15 18.18 8.21 49.70
C LEU A 15 19.03 8.85 48.61
N ALA A 16 19.74 8.00 47.87
CA ALA A 16 20.20 8.32 46.53
C ALA A 16 18.94 8.61 45.71
N THR A 17 18.52 9.88 45.72
CA THR A 17 17.67 10.43 44.68
C THR A 17 18.53 10.49 43.43
N SER A 18 18.71 9.34 42.79
CA SER A 18 19.00 9.27 41.37
C SER A 18 17.86 10.03 40.71
N SER A 19 18.15 11.29 40.43
CA SER A 19 17.38 12.12 39.55
C SER A 19 17.39 11.35 38.24
N CYS A 20 16.32 10.58 38.00
CA CYS A 20 15.90 10.24 36.65
C CYS A 20 15.58 11.59 36.01
N SER A 21 16.63 12.29 35.59
CA SER A 21 16.54 13.11 34.40
C SER A 21 15.98 12.16 33.36
N GLN A 22 14.69 12.31 33.09
CA GLN A 22 14.12 11.86 31.83
C GLN A 22 14.92 12.62 30.77
N ALA A 23 16.06 12.06 30.38
CA ALA A 23 16.55 12.27 29.04
C ALA A 23 15.36 11.86 28.18
N MET A 24 14.65 12.85 27.64
CA MET A 24 13.83 12.66 26.46
C MET A 24 14.82 12.27 25.37
N THR A 25 15.28 11.02 25.40
CA THR A 25 16.09 10.43 24.36
C THR A 25 15.17 10.37 23.15
N GLN A 26 15.31 11.38 22.30
CA GLN A 26 14.71 11.33 20.97
C GLN A 26 15.15 10.00 20.35
N PRO A 27 14.24 9.28 19.67
CA PRO A 27 14.61 8.04 19.02
C PRO A 27 15.77 8.31 18.08
N ALA A 28 16.76 7.41 18.07
CA ALA A 28 17.89 7.52 17.16
C ALA A 28 17.40 7.66 15.70
N GLU A 29 18.05 8.53 14.95
CA GLU A 29 17.79 8.66 13.51
C GLU A 29 18.51 7.53 12.78
N GLU A 30 17.87 6.99 11.75
CA GLU A 30 18.48 6.04 10.82
C GLU A 30 18.08 6.40 9.39
N THR A 31 18.96 6.04 8.46
CA THR A 31 18.73 6.22 7.03
C THR A 31 18.25 4.90 6.45
N LEU A 32 17.07 4.93 5.85
CA LEU A 32 16.46 3.77 5.22
C LEU A 32 16.62 3.93 3.71
N GLU A 33 17.48 3.08 3.13
CA GLU A 33 17.70 2.98 1.68
C GLU A 33 16.66 2.03 1.09
N ILE A 34 15.78 2.56 0.24
CA ILE A 34 14.63 1.84 -0.28
C ILE A 34 14.76 1.66 -1.77
N SER A 35 14.58 0.43 -2.24
CA SER A 35 14.42 0.17 -3.67
C SER A 35 12.96 0.37 -4.09
N LEU A 36 12.75 1.13 -5.15
CA LEU A 36 11.46 1.21 -5.83
C LEU A 36 11.21 -0.07 -6.62
N PRO A 37 9.94 -0.41 -6.93
CA PRO A 37 9.64 -1.54 -7.79
C PRO A 37 10.23 -1.33 -9.19
N ASP A 38 10.51 -2.42 -9.89
CA ASP A 38 10.92 -2.35 -11.28
C ASP A 38 9.79 -1.81 -12.18
N TRP A 39 10.17 -1.03 -13.19
CA TRP A 39 9.28 -0.54 -14.23
C TRP A 39 9.92 -0.67 -15.62
N PRO A 40 9.33 -1.47 -16.53
CA PRO A 40 8.17 -2.33 -16.31
C PRO A 40 8.45 -3.42 -15.27
N PRO A 41 7.43 -3.95 -14.56
CA PRO A 41 7.61 -5.09 -13.65
C PRO A 41 8.17 -6.32 -14.39
N ASP A 42 8.99 -7.11 -13.70
CA ASP A 42 9.53 -8.37 -14.23
C ASP A 42 8.41 -9.32 -14.71
N GLY A 43 8.61 -9.93 -15.88
CA GLY A 43 7.63 -10.83 -16.49
C GLY A 43 6.50 -10.12 -17.23
N CYS A 44 6.61 -8.81 -17.50
CA CYS A 44 5.72 -8.13 -18.44
C CYS A 44 6.08 -8.48 -19.89
N TYR A 45 5.08 -8.96 -20.66
CA TYR A 45 5.26 -9.54 -22.00
C TYR A 45 4.98 -8.58 -23.16
N THR A 46 4.85 -7.27 -22.89
CA THR A 46 4.58 -6.29 -23.95
C THR A 46 5.78 -5.38 -24.14
N ASP A 47 6.27 -5.29 -25.39
CA ASP A 47 7.25 -4.28 -25.83
C ASP A 47 6.72 -2.83 -25.76
N HIS A 48 5.52 -2.63 -25.18
CA HIS A 48 4.72 -1.41 -25.24
C HIS A 48 4.30 -0.91 -23.85
N TYR A 49 4.98 -1.33 -22.77
CA TYR A 49 4.81 -0.66 -21.48
C TYR A 49 5.16 0.83 -21.64
N PRO A 50 4.33 1.75 -21.14
CA PRO A 50 4.50 3.16 -21.35
C PRO A 50 5.75 3.55 -20.58
N GLN A 51 6.45 4.45 -21.23
CA GLN A 51 7.70 4.94 -20.70
C GLN A 51 7.43 5.58 -19.33
N LEU A 52 8.21 5.19 -18.33
CA LEU A 52 8.22 5.87 -17.05
C LEU A 52 8.70 7.31 -17.28
N SER A 53 7.89 8.29 -16.88
CA SER A 53 8.39 9.66 -16.69
C SER A 53 9.21 9.70 -15.41
N HIS A 54 8.54 9.36 -14.30
CA HIS A 54 9.12 9.39 -12.96
C HIS A 54 8.19 8.67 -11.97
N TRP A 55 8.66 8.43 -10.76
CA TRP A 55 7.86 7.95 -9.63
C TRP A 55 7.32 9.11 -8.82
N TYR A 56 6.02 9.07 -8.49
CA TYR A 56 5.45 9.89 -7.44
C TYR A 56 5.50 9.14 -6.11
N ILE A 57 6.25 9.69 -5.16
CA ILE A 57 6.51 9.07 -3.86
C ILE A 57 5.85 9.92 -2.77
N GLN A 58 5.19 9.24 -1.84
CA GLN A 58 4.62 9.86 -0.66
C GLN A 58 5.10 9.15 0.60
N ILE A 59 5.48 9.93 1.59
CA ILE A 59 5.93 9.46 2.90
C ILE A 59 5.03 10.09 3.94
N ALA A 60 4.42 9.29 4.79
CA ALA A 60 3.57 9.77 5.87
C ALA A 60 3.95 9.10 7.19
N GLY A 61 4.01 9.92 8.23
CA GLY A 61 4.16 9.50 9.61
C GLY A 61 3.39 10.44 10.54
N ALA A 62 3.55 10.24 11.85
CA ALA A 62 2.85 11.06 12.82
C ALA A 62 3.31 12.53 12.76
N GLY A 63 2.40 13.44 12.43
CA GLY A 63 2.68 14.87 12.34
C GLY A 63 3.47 15.32 11.12
N PHE A 64 3.72 14.45 10.12
CA PHE A 64 4.31 14.88 8.85
C PHE A 64 3.80 14.10 7.66
N GLN A 65 3.80 14.77 6.51
CA GLN A 65 3.57 14.16 5.21
C GLN A 65 4.46 14.87 4.18
N LYS A 66 5.18 14.09 3.37
CA LYS A 66 6.02 14.59 2.29
C LYS A 66 5.62 13.89 1.00
N SER A 67 5.67 14.62 -0.11
CA SER A 67 5.50 14.05 -1.44
C SER A 67 6.52 14.66 -2.39
N PHE A 68 7.07 13.85 -3.29
CA PHE A 68 8.09 14.27 -4.25
C PHE A 68 8.15 13.31 -5.42
N TYR A 69 8.84 13.72 -6.48
CA TYR A 69 9.05 12.92 -7.67
C TYR A 69 10.50 12.42 -7.72
N SER A 70 10.72 11.21 -8.26
CA SER A 70 12.05 10.64 -8.45
C SER A 70 12.13 9.83 -9.74
N ALA A 71 13.22 10.00 -10.49
CA ALA A 71 13.57 9.12 -11.61
C ALA A 71 14.54 8.01 -11.20
N GLN A 72 15.00 7.99 -9.94
CA GLN A 72 15.94 7.00 -9.42
C GLN A 72 15.20 5.73 -9.02
N SER A 73 15.86 4.57 -9.16
CA SER A 73 15.36 3.27 -8.70
C SER A 73 15.50 3.06 -7.19
N GLN A 74 16.27 3.90 -6.50
CA GLN A 74 16.47 3.86 -5.06
C GLN A 74 16.27 5.25 -4.45
N ILE A 75 15.74 5.30 -3.23
CA ILE A 75 15.56 6.52 -2.46
C ILE A 75 16.08 6.36 -1.04
N SER A 76 16.69 7.42 -0.54
CA SER A 76 17.20 7.49 0.83
C SER A 76 16.25 8.31 1.70
N VAL A 77 15.76 7.73 2.79
CA VAL A 77 14.79 8.38 3.70
C VAL A 77 15.36 8.42 5.11
N GLN A 78 15.49 9.62 5.68
CA GLN A 78 15.82 9.80 7.09
C GLN A 78 14.58 9.54 7.94
N ILE A 79 14.69 8.60 8.88
CA ILE A 79 13.59 8.18 9.73
C ILE A 79 14.03 8.12 11.19
N LYS A 80 13.05 8.13 12.09
CA LYS A 80 13.29 7.88 13.51
C LYS A 80 13.05 6.40 13.79
N LYS A 81 14.04 5.75 14.41
CA LYS A 81 13.99 4.31 14.66
C LYS A 81 12.74 3.92 15.45
N ASN A 82 12.08 2.85 15.02
CA ASN A 82 10.83 2.30 15.58
C ASN A 82 9.62 3.25 15.60
N ARG A 83 9.68 4.40 14.90
CA ARG A 83 8.52 5.28 14.75
C ARG A 83 7.77 4.88 13.48
N PRO A 84 6.47 4.57 13.58
CA PRO A 84 5.73 4.06 12.43
C PRO A 84 5.64 5.10 11.32
N LEU A 85 5.83 4.65 10.09
CA LEU A 85 5.63 5.43 8.87
C LEU A 85 5.26 4.50 7.72
N CYS A 86 4.68 5.09 6.68
CA CYS A 86 4.42 4.41 5.43
C CYS A 86 5.00 5.19 4.26
N ILE A 87 5.39 4.44 3.25
CA ILE A 87 5.92 4.96 1.99
C ILE A 87 5.11 4.33 0.87
N THR A 88 4.57 5.17 0.01
CA THR A 88 3.88 4.75 -1.20
C THR A 88 4.60 5.32 -2.40
N ALA A 89 4.73 4.52 -3.46
CA ALA A 89 5.27 4.99 -4.73
C ALA A 89 4.40 4.49 -5.88
N LYS A 90 4.05 5.39 -6.79
CA LYS A 90 3.36 5.02 -8.02
C LYS A 90 4.07 5.62 -9.24
N PRO A 91 4.12 4.88 -10.36
CA PRO A 91 4.75 5.33 -11.58
C PRO A 91 3.85 6.38 -12.24
N ILE A 92 4.47 7.44 -12.72
CA ILE A 92 3.88 8.45 -13.61
C ILE A 92 4.44 8.16 -15.00
N THR A 93 3.57 7.93 -15.96
CA THR A 93 3.95 7.43 -17.28
C THR A 93 3.78 8.51 -18.34
N LEU A 94 4.66 8.51 -19.34
CA LEU A 94 4.56 9.37 -20.51
C LEU A 94 3.60 8.76 -21.52
N LEU A 95 2.68 9.60 -22.00
CA LEU A 95 1.83 9.33 -23.14
C LEU A 95 2.56 9.72 -24.44
N TYR A 96 2.05 9.23 -25.58
CA TYR A 96 2.67 9.46 -26.89
C TYR A 96 2.76 10.95 -27.28
N ASP A 97 1.81 11.77 -26.79
CA ASP A 97 1.80 13.22 -26.98
C ASP A 97 2.76 13.98 -26.03
N GLY A 98 3.53 13.26 -25.23
CA GLY A 98 4.47 13.81 -24.25
C GLY A 98 3.82 14.27 -22.94
N SER A 99 2.51 14.07 -22.76
CA SER A 99 1.83 14.36 -21.50
C SER A 99 2.03 13.25 -20.46
N GLU A 100 1.80 13.57 -19.19
CA GLU A 100 1.98 12.65 -18.08
C GLU A 100 0.65 12.11 -17.57
N SER A 101 0.66 10.83 -17.18
CA SER A 101 -0.52 10.11 -16.73
C SER A 101 -0.28 9.41 -15.40
N ASP A 102 -1.27 9.48 -14.52
CA ASP A 102 -1.27 8.94 -13.16
C ASP A 102 -2.47 8.02 -12.95
N TYR A 103 -2.31 6.75 -13.32
CA TYR A 103 -3.37 5.74 -13.26
C TYR A 103 -3.11 4.63 -12.25
N PHE A 104 -1.86 4.42 -11.85
CA PHE A 104 -1.45 3.22 -11.13
C PHE A 104 -1.76 3.29 -9.64
N LYS A 105 -2.19 2.15 -9.10
CA LYS A 105 -2.20 1.94 -7.65
C LYS A 105 -0.75 1.91 -7.15
N PRO A 106 -0.45 2.54 -6.00
CA PRO A 106 0.93 2.60 -5.53
C PRO A 106 1.41 1.26 -4.96
N ALA A 107 2.71 0.99 -5.12
CA ALA A 107 3.44 0.08 -4.26
C ALA A 107 3.59 0.69 -2.87
N GLY A 108 3.84 -0.17 -1.87
CA GLY A 108 3.86 0.21 -0.47
C GLY A 108 5.04 -0.36 0.30
N TYR A 109 5.37 0.34 1.37
CA TYR A 109 6.25 -0.14 2.43
C TYR A 109 5.76 0.43 3.78
N MET A 110 5.76 -0.40 4.83
CA MET A 110 5.27 -0.03 6.15
C MET A 110 6.35 -0.28 7.19
N TYR A 111 6.97 0.77 7.69
CA TYR A 111 8.01 0.65 8.72
C TYR A 111 7.40 0.78 10.13
N PRO A 112 7.85 -0.01 11.12
CA PRO A 112 8.81 -1.12 11.05
C PRO A 112 8.15 -2.48 10.80
N PHE A 113 6.96 -2.49 10.19
CA PHE A 113 6.09 -3.67 10.16
C PHE A 113 6.44 -4.68 9.06
N SER A 114 7.03 -4.24 7.94
CA SER A 114 7.47 -5.10 6.83
C SER A 114 8.58 -6.08 7.28
N GLU A 115 8.59 -7.29 6.72
CA GLU A 115 9.49 -8.39 7.13
C GLU A 115 10.98 -8.14 6.83
N ASP A 116 11.28 -7.29 5.83
CA ASP A 116 12.64 -6.96 5.41
C ASP A 116 13.48 -6.20 6.44
N SER A 117 12.93 -5.88 7.60
CA SER A 117 13.69 -5.31 8.71
C SER A 117 14.78 -6.25 9.28
N SER A 118 14.83 -7.51 8.84
CA SER A 118 15.79 -8.54 9.29
C SER A 118 16.69 -9.16 8.20
N SER A 119 16.45 -8.86 6.92
CA SER A 119 17.28 -9.35 5.81
C SER A 119 18.42 -8.35 5.53
N ASN A 120 19.61 -8.85 5.14
CA ASN A 120 20.76 -8.00 4.75
C ASN A 120 20.54 -7.27 3.40
N THR A 121 19.33 -7.35 2.84
CA THR A 121 18.91 -6.73 1.59
C THR A 121 18.19 -5.42 1.88
N ALA A 122 18.40 -4.42 1.01
CA ALA A 122 17.70 -3.16 1.14
C ALA A 122 16.18 -3.38 1.10
N PRO A 123 15.40 -2.77 2.01
CA PRO A 123 13.95 -2.86 1.96
C PRO A 123 13.42 -2.39 0.60
N THR A 124 12.45 -3.12 0.07
CA THR A 124 11.92 -2.86 -1.27
C THR A 124 10.44 -2.52 -1.18
N LEU A 125 10.01 -1.50 -1.93
CA LEU A 125 8.58 -1.24 -2.10
C LEU A 125 7.96 -2.36 -2.91
N ASN A 126 6.82 -2.85 -2.42
CA ASN A 126 6.17 -4.01 -2.99
C ASN A 126 4.69 -3.68 -3.29
N TRP A 127 4.19 -4.19 -4.42
CA TRP A 127 2.83 -3.90 -4.88
C TRP A 127 1.76 -4.52 -3.97
N GLU A 128 2.02 -5.71 -3.45
CA GLU A 128 1.19 -6.43 -2.50
C GLU A 128 1.08 -5.71 -1.14
N GLN A 129 2.09 -4.90 -0.77
CA GLN A 129 2.04 -4.02 0.40
C GLN A 129 1.34 -2.69 0.14
N GLY A 130 1.07 -2.35 -1.12
CA GLY A 130 0.52 -1.07 -1.56
C GLY A 130 -0.81 -0.71 -0.89
N TYR A 131 -1.74 -1.67 -0.82
CA TYR A 131 -3.07 -1.43 -0.26
C TYR A 131 -3.00 -1.03 1.23
N LEU A 132 -2.28 -1.79 2.06
CA LEU A 132 -2.16 -1.49 3.49
C LEU A 132 -1.34 -0.23 3.76
N ALA A 133 -0.28 0.02 2.99
CA ALA A 133 0.48 1.27 3.10
C ALA A 133 -0.40 2.49 2.78
N ASN A 134 -1.26 2.40 1.76
CA ASN A 134 -2.24 3.45 1.44
C ASN A 134 -3.30 3.62 2.55
N LEU A 135 -3.78 2.55 3.19
CA LEU A 135 -4.66 2.66 4.37
C LEU A 135 -3.95 3.35 5.53
N MET A 136 -2.70 2.97 5.83
CA MET A 136 -1.91 3.60 6.89
C MET A 136 -1.71 5.09 6.62
N GLN A 137 -1.41 5.46 5.37
CA GLN A 137 -1.28 6.86 4.95
C GLN A 137 -2.59 7.63 5.19
N LYS A 138 -3.74 7.04 4.87
CA LYS A 138 -5.06 7.64 5.13
C LYS A 138 -5.34 7.82 6.62
N LEU A 139 -4.93 6.87 7.46
CA LEU A 139 -5.01 7.02 8.92
C LEU A 139 -4.13 8.17 9.42
N PHE A 140 -2.87 8.25 8.99
CA PHE A 140 -1.99 9.38 9.34
C PHE A 140 -2.60 10.71 8.94
N LYS A 141 -3.07 10.82 7.69
CA LYS A 141 -3.72 12.04 7.18
C LYS A 141 -4.94 12.41 8.01
N ARG A 142 -5.77 11.43 8.39
CA ARG A 142 -6.95 11.65 9.22
C ARG A 142 -6.58 12.15 10.61
N CYS A 143 -5.63 11.50 11.28
CA CYS A 143 -5.16 11.92 12.61
C CYS A 143 -4.59 13.34 12.58
N ASN A 144 -3.81 13.67 11.55
CA ASN A 144 -3.28 15.02 11.35
C ASN A 144 -4.40 16.05 11.12
N THR A 145 -5.44 15.69 10.37
CA THR A 145 -6.60 16.56 10.10
C THR A 145 -7.45 16.77 11.36
N GLU A 146 -7.60 15.74 12.19
CA GLU A 146 -8.34 15.76 13.45
C GLU A 146 -7.51 16.38 14.61
N GLY A 147 -6.25 16.75 14.36
CA GLY A 147 -5.40 17.42 15.35
C GLY A 147 -4.91 16.53 16.48
N LEU A 148 -4.86 15.20 16.28
CA LEU A 148 -4.30 14.28 17.27
C LEU A 148 -2.81 14.58 17.50
N SER A 149 -2.34 14.33 18.72
CA SER A 149 -0.93 14.45 19.02
C SER A 149 -0.11 13.40 18.24
N GLN A 150 1.19 13.65 18.05
CA GLN A 150 2.07 12.67 17.42
C GLN A 150 2.07 11.34 18.17
N ILE A 151 2.04 11.39 19.51
CA ILE A 151 2.07 10.21 20.38
C ILE A 151 0.77 9.40 20.22
N ASP A 152 -0.39 10.06 20.22
CA ASP A 152 -1.67 9.37 20.06
C ASP A 152 -1.82 8.75 18.67
N THR A 153 -1.32 9.45 17.65
CA THR A 153 -1.29 8.96 16.27
C THR A 153 -0.42 7.71 16.16
N GLU A 154 0.81 7.75 16.69
CA GLU A 154 1.70 6.59 16.70
C GLU A 154 1.12 5.42 17.49
N TYR A 155 0.51 5.69 18.64
CA TYR A 155 -0.14 4.67 19.45
C TYR A 155 -1.24 3.97 18.66
N LEU A 156 -2.14 4.73 18.03
CA LEU A 156 -3.21 4.18 17.19
C LEU A 156 -2.66 3.33 16.04
N ILE A 157 -1.64 3.82 15.34
CA ILE A 157 -1.05 3.05 14.23
C ILE A 157 -0.41 1.76 14.76
N CYS A 158 0.26 1.79 15.90
CA CYS A 158 0.91 0.62 16.49
C CYS A 158 -0.07 -0.40 17.10
N THR A 159 -1.31 -0.02 17.45
CA THR A 159 -2.28 -0.99 18.01
C THR A 159 -2.81 -1.97 16.95
N PHE A 160 -2.76 -1.60 15.67
CA PHE A 160 -3.14 -2.49 14.58
C PHE A 160 -1.98 -3.38 14.15
N ASN A 161 -2.25 -4.69 14.03
CA ASN A 161 -1.22 -5.65 13.62
C ASN A 161 -1.06 -5.68 12.09
N TRP A 162 -0.35 -4.67 11.57
CA TRP A 162 -0.07 -4.50 10.13
C TRP A 162 0.58 -5.72 9.50
N ARG A 163 1.56 -6.33 10.18
CA ARG A 163 2.25 -7.53 9.67
C ARG A 163 1.28 -8.69 9.46
N LYS A 164 0.44 -8.99 10.47
CA LYS A 164 -0.56 -10.07 10.34
C LYS A 164 -1.59 -9.78 9.26
N ALA A 165 -1.98 -8.51 9.08
CA ALA A 165 -2.86 -8.12 7.99
C ALA A 165 -2.20 -8.34 6.62
N GLN A 166 -0.92 -7.97 6.49
CA GLN A 166 -0.13 -8.16 5.27
C GLN A 166 0.02 -9.64 4.92
N THR A 167 0.44 -10.47 5.87
CA THR A 167 0.54 -11.92 5.68
C THR A 167 -0.80 -12.53 5.27
N SER A 168 -1.92 -12.04 5.83
CA SER A 168 -3.25 -12.51 5.43
C SER A 168 -3.63 -12.11 3.99
N ILE A 169 -3.14 -10.97 3.49
CA ILE A 169 -3.34 -10.54 2.11
C ILE A 169 -2.49 -11.42 1.17
N GLU A 170 -1.20 -11.56 1.46
CA GLU A 170 -0.26 -12.37 0.67
C GLU A 170 -0.75 -13.82 0.53
N GLN A 171 -1.18 -14.42 1.64
CA GLN A 171 -1.77 -15.76 1.62
C GLN A 171 -2.97 -15.85 0.66
N LYS A 172 -3.85 -14.84 0.65
CA LYS A 172 -5.02 -14.84 -0.24
C LYS A 172 -4.67 -14.59 -1.70
N ILE A 173 -3.64 -13.80 -1.98
CA ILE A 173 -3.12 -13.58 -3.34
C ILE A 173 -2.58 -14.89 -3.92
N HIS A 174 -1.81 -15.64 -3.13
CA HIS A 174 -1.15 -16.87 -3.57
C HIS A 174 -1.99 -18.15 -3.46
N ILE A 175 -3.18 -18.09 -2.83
CA ILE A 175 -4.09 -19.24 -2.80
C ILE A 175 -4.61 -19.51 -4.22
N ASP A 176 -4.52 -20.78 -4.63
CA ASP A 176 -5.14 -21.30 -5.85
C ASP A 176 -6.66 -21.46 -5.66
N SER A 177 -7.35 -20.32 -5.56
CA SER A 177 -8.81 -20.23 -5.54
C SER A 177 -9.38 -20.00 -6.94
N GLU A 178 -10.61 -20.46 -7.15
CA GLU A 178 -11.39 -20.22 -8.37
C GLU A 178 -11.54 -18.74 -8.69
N ILE A 179 -11.52 -17.84 -7.71
CA ILE A 179 -11.63 -16.38 -7.91
C ILE A 179 -10.30 -15.70 -7.54
N PHE A 180 -9.81 -14.81 -8.39
CA PHE A 180 -8.63 -14.00 -8.10
C PHE A 180 -8.89 -13.01 -6.96
N TYR A 181 -8.01 -13.01 -5.97
CA TYR A 181 -8.08 -12.09 -4.85
C TYR A 181 -7.35 -10.79 -5.15
N ASN A 182 -8.10 -9.69 -5.20
CA ASN A 182 -7.58 -8.35 -5.37
C ASN A 182 -7.80 -7.53 -4.08
N PRO A 183 -6.75 -7.11 -3.36
CA PRO A 183 -6.89 -6.32 -2.13
C PRO A 183 -7.42 -4.91 -2.39
N TRP A 184 -7.22 -4.33 -3.57
CA TRP A 184 -7.74 -3.00 -3.93
C TRP A 184 -9.26 -2.97 -4.16
N LEU A 185 -9.91 -4.14 -4.22
CA LEU A 185 -11.38 -4.26 -4.16
C LEU A 185 -11.92 -4.29 -2.73
N ILE A 186 -11.07 -4.18 -1.70
CA ILE A 186 -11.56 -4.07 -0.34
C ILE A 186 -12.02 -2.62 -0.11
N PRO A 187 -13.25 -2.39 0.38
CA PRO A 187 -13.69 -1.05 0.70
C PRO A 187 -12.86 -0.50 1.87
N GLU A 188 -12.22 0.65 1.66
CA GLU A 188 -11.29 1.22 2.64
C GLU A 188 -12.01 1.72 3.89
N SER A 189 -13.18 2.37 3.75
CA SER A 189 -13.85 3.05 4.87
C SER A 189 -14.19 2.10 6.04
N PRO A 190 -14.81 0.92 5.83
CA PRO A 190 -15.05 -0.03 6.91
C PRO A 190 -13.77 -0.54 7.57
N VAL A 191 -12.69 -0.68 6.81
CA VAL A 191 -11.39 -1.09 7.37
C VAL A 191 -10.82 0.01 8.24
N LEU A 192 -10.77 1.25 7.74
CA LEU A 192 -10.27 2.41 8.49
C LEU A 192 -11.07 2.64 9.78
N GLU A 193 -12.39 2.51 9.73
CA GLU A 193 -13.27 2.63 10.90
C GLU A 193 -13.01 1.52 11.91
N ALA A 194 -12.89 0.27 11.46
CA ALA A 194 -12.65 -0.86 12.34
C ALA A 194 -11.25 -0.81 12.99
N VAL A 195 -10.24 -0.32 12.27
CA VAL A 195 -8.90 -0.04 12.83
C VAL A 195 -8.99 1.07 13.88
N SER A 196 -9.62 2.20 13.54
CA SER A 196 -9.74 3.35 14.45
C SER A 196 -10.50 3.03 15.74
N SER A 197 -11.50 2.15 15.66
CA SER A 197 -12.32 1.70 16.79
C SER A 197 -11.80 0.45 17.51
N HIS A 198 -10.62 -0.06 17.15
CA HIS A 198 -10.05 -1.29 17.71
C HIS A 198 -10.97 -2.52 17.60
N SER A 199 -11.80 -2.56 16.55
CA SER A 199 -12.82 -3.59 16.33
C SER A 199 -12.58 -4.45 15.08
N PHE A 200 -11.38 -4.34 14.50
CA PHE A 200 -11.01 -5.01 13.26
C PHE A 200 -11.16 -6.54 13.32
N LYS A 201 -11.69 -7.10 12.22
CA LYS A 201 -11.83 -8.54 11.98
C LYS A 201 -11.20 -8.89 10.64
N SER A 202 -10.51 -10.03 10.55
CA SER A 202 -9.86 -10.49 9.31
C SER A 202 -10.83 -10.69 8.14
N SER A 203 -12.12 -10.89 8.41
CA SER A 203 -13.18 -10.94 7.39
C SER A 203 -13.30 -9.64 6.60
N LEU A 204 -12.86 -8.50 7.16
CA LEU A 204 -12.83 -7.21 6.45
C LEU A 204 -11.76 -7.16 5.36
N LEU A 205 -10.78 -8.07 5.38
CA LEU A 205 -9.80 -8.24 4.29
C LEU A 205 -10.31 -9.17 3.19
N THR A 206 -11.60 -9.50 3.18
CA THR A 206 -12.23 -10.29 2.11
C THR A 206 -13.24 -9.39 1.41
N PRO A 207 -13.04 -9.08 0.12
CA PRO A 207 -14.00 -8.24 -0.60
C PRO A 207 -15.34 -8.97 -0.73
N ALA A 208 -16.43 -8.25 -0.48
CA ALA A 208 -17.79 -8.77 -0.58
C ALA A 208 -18.44 -8.35 -1.90
N GLY A 209 -19.32 -9.18 -2.44
CA GLY A 209 -20.03 -8.87 -3.69
C GLY A 209 -19.13 -8.86 -4.93
N ILE A 210 -18.04 -9.62 -4.89
CA ILE A 210 -17.16 -9.85 -6.03
C ILE A 210 -17.79 -10.82 -7.02
N LEU A 211 -17.55 -10.58 -8.31
CA LEU A 211 -17.93 -11.44 -9.40
C LEU A 211 -16.69 -11.70 -10.24
N SER A 212 -16.45 -12.96 -10.58
CA SER A 212 -15.42 -13.34 -11.54
C SER A 212 -16.01 -13.32 -12.94
N ILE A 213 -15.29 -12.72 -13.88
CA ILE A 213 -15.61 -12.74 -15.30
C ILE A 213 -14.40 -13.35 -16.02
N THR A 214 -14.64 -14.37 -16.85
CA THR A 214 -13.55 -15.00 -17.59
C THR A 214 -13.10 -14.14 -18.75
N THR A 215 -11.81 -14.14 -19.03
CA THR A 215 -11.23 -13.38 -20.14
C THR A 215 -11.76 -13.86 -21.49
N ASP A 216 -12.19 -15.12 -21.60
CA ASP A 216 -12.75 -15.69 -22.83
C ASP A 216 -14.13 -15.12 -23.17
N GLN A 217 -14.94 -14.78 -22.17
CA GLN A 217 -16.22 -14.09 -22.39
C GLN A 217 -16.01 -12.70 -22.99
N LEU A 218 -14.92 -12.04 -22.59
CA LEU A 218 -14.52 -10.79 -23.20
C LEU A 218 -13.95 -11.02 -24.61
N LYS A 219 -12.94 -11.87 -24.80
CA LYS A 219 -12.31 -12.13 -26.11
C LYS A 219 -13.32 -12.45 -27.22
N ASN A 220 -14.38 -13.20 -26.92
CA ASN A 220 -15.42 -13.53 -27.89
C ASN A 220 -16.34 -12.35 -28.26
N SER A 221 -16.37 -11.28 -27.45
CA SER A 221 -17.13 -10.05 -27.70
C SER A 221 -16.28 -8.91 -28.29
N PHE A 222 -14.96 -9.09 -28.41
CA PHE A 222 -14.02 -8.11 -28.97
C PHE A 222 -13.34 -8.63 -30.24
N ILE A 223 -13.49 -7.90 -31.36
CA ILE A 223 -12.85 -8.21 -32.64
C ILE A 223 -11.50 -7.48 -32.73
N THR A 224 -10.42 -8.22 -32.53
CA THR A 224 -9.31 -8.43 -33.48
C THR A 224 -8.30 -9.31 -32.75
N SER A 225 -7.91 -10.40 -33.39
CA SER A 225 -7.21 -11.57 -32.84
C SER A 225 -5.85 -11.33 -32.20
N ASP A 226 -5.34 -10.09 -32.22
CA ASP A 226 -3.90 -9.83 -32.01
C ASP A 226 -3.60 -8.74 -30.96
N SER A 227 -4.61 -8.15 -30.31
CA SER A 227 -4.40 -7.17 -29.24
C SER A 227 -4.74 -7.78 -27.86
N PRO A 228 -3.80 -7.78 -26.89
CA PRO A 228 -4.09 -8.25 -25.54
C PRO A 228 -5.19 -7.38 -24.94
N LEU A 229 -6.31 -8.03 -24.62
CA LEU A 229 -7.52 -7.38 -24.09
C LEU A 229 -7.34 -6.72 -22.72
N LEU A 230 -6.26 -7.12 -22.06
CA LEU A 230 -5.89 -6.68 -20.74
C LEU A 230 -4.73 -5.72 -20.91
N SER A 231 -5.01 -4.46 -20.63
CA SER A 231 -4.04 -3.44 -20.28
C SER A 231 -3.04 -4.12 -19.35
N SER A 232 -1.76 -4.17 -19.66
CA SER A 232 -0.72 -4.73 -18.78
C SER A 232 -0.50 -3.91 -17.48
N PHE A 233 -1.44 -3.02 -17.13
CA PHE A 233 -1.27 -1.82 -16.31
C PHE A 233 -1.65 -1.92 -14.85
N ILE A 234 -1.88 -3.13 -14.39
CA ILE A 234 -2.07 -3.41 -12.98
C ILE A 234 -1.24 -4.68 -12.71
N PRO A 235 -0.40 -4.74 -11.67
CA PRO A 235 0.23 -5.98 -11.24
C PRO A 235 -0.78 -7.14 -11.09
N GLU A 236 -2.04 -6.81 -10.81
CA GLU A 236 -3.20 -7.71 -10.82
C GLU A 236 -3.40 -8.44 -12.16
N ASN A 237 -2.94 -7.88 -13.28
CA ASN A 237 -3.08 -8.48 -14.61
C ASN A 237 -2.20 -9.71 -14.81
N PHE A 238 -1.05 -9.79 -14.12
CA PHE A 238 -0.24 -11.02 -14.06
C PHE A 238 -1.06 -12.17 -13.48
N CYS A 239 -1.84 -11.91 -12.43
CA CYS A 239 -2.71 -12.91 -11.83
C CYS A 239 -4.00 -13.15 -12.63
N ILE A 240 -4.53 -12.13 -13.33
CA ILE A 240 -5.70 -12.26 -14.22
C ILE A 240 -5.37 -13.19 -15.39
N GLU A 241 -4.17 -13.13 -15.96
CA GLU A 241 -3.74 -14.05 -17.01
C GLU A 241 -3.43 -15.46 -16.49
N GLN A 242 -2.77 -15.60 -15.32
CA GLN A 242 -2.57 -16.93 -14.71
C GLN A 242 -3.88 -17.67 -14.47
N LYS A 243 -4.94 -16.92 -14.13
CA LYS A 243 -6.25 -17.49 -13.82
C LYS A 243 -7.31 -17.31 -14.92
N ASN A 244 -6.99 -16.67 -16.06
CA ASN A 244 -7.91 -16.29 -17.15
C ASN A 244 -9.22 -15.63 -16.66
N GLN A 245 -9.13 -14.80 -15.63
CA GLN A 245 -10.31 -14.18 -15.00
C GLN A 245 -9.97 -12.83 -14.39
N PHE A 246 -10.94 -11.92 -14.39
CA PHE A 246 -10.85 -10.68 -13.61
C PHE A 246 -12.02 -10.58 -12.62
N THR A 247 -11.73 -9.98 -11.47
CA THR A 247 -12.68 -9.84 -10.38
C THR A 247 -13.24 -8.42 -10.39
N VAL A 248 -14.57 -8.29 -10.47
CA VAL A 248 -15.27 -7.01 -10.42
C VAL A 248 -16.13 -6.91 -9.17
N MET A 249 -16.23 -5.72 -8.59
CA MET A 249 -17.16 -5.47 -7.51
C MET A 249 -18.54 -5.11 -8.07
N LYS A 250 -19.59 -5.73 -7.54
CA LYS A 250 -20.97 -5.40 -7.88
C LYS A 250 -21.25 -3.91 -7.67
N ASN A 251 -21.87 -3.28 -8.67
CA ASN A 251 -22.21 -1.86 -8.74
C ASN A 251 -21.00 -0.90 -8.69
N SER A 252 -19.77 -1.41 -8.84
CA SER A 252 -18.58 -0.59 -8.99
C SER A 252 -18.10 -0.68 -10.43
N PRO A 253 -18.05 0.43 -11.17
CA PRO A 253 -17.45 0.42 -12.49
C PRO A 253 -15.96 0.13 -12.40
N ILE A 254 -15.43 -0.60 -13.38
CA ILE A 254 -13.99 -0.74 -13.59
C ILE A 254 -13.67 -0.39 -15.05
N ILE A 255 -12.45 0.08 -15.29
CA ILE A 255 -11.93 0.33 -16.64
C ILE A 255 -10.76 -0.62 -16.87
N ILE A 256 -10.82 -1.38 -17.95
CA ILE A 256 -9.72 -2.22 -18.43
C ILE A 256 -9.32 -1.70 -19.81
N GLY A 257 -8.15 -1.07 -19.92
CA GLY A 257 -7.61 -0.58 -21.20
C GLY A 257 -6.90 -1.67 -21.99
N ASP A 258 -6.34 -1.37 -23.16
CA ASP A 258 -5.13 -2.00 -23.71
C ASP A 258 -3.89 -1.12 -23.44
N GLY A 259 -4.11 0.07 -22.87
CA GLY A 259 -3.11 1.11 -22.60
C GLY A 259 -2.65 1.91 -23.81
N ASN A 260 -3.27 1.70 -24.97
CA ASN A 260 -2.91 2.37 -26.21
C ASN A 260 -4.11 3.09 -26.84
N LYS A 261 -5.19 2.37 -27.16
CA LYS A 261 -6.27 2.89 -28.02
C LYS A 261 -7.67 2.63 -27.47
N TYR A 262 -7.86 1.55 -26.73
CA TYR A 262 -9.19 1.10 -26.33
C TYR A 262 -9.28 0.82 -24.84
N ALA A 263 -10.45 1.03 -24.27
CA ALA A 263 -10.79 0.56 -22.94
C ALA A 263 -12.21 0.04 -22.85
N LEU A 264 -12.39 -0.82 -21.85
CA LEU A 264 -13.65 -1.42 -21.49
C LEU A 264 -14.08 -0.84 -20.16
N TYR A 265 -15.14 -0.06 -20.20
CA TYR A 265 -15.85 0.33 -19.00
C TYR A 265 -16.86 -0.75 -18.66
N ILE A 266 -16.57 -1.49 -17.60
CA ILE A 266 -17.34 -2.64 -17.16
C ILE A 266 -18.15 -2.23 -15.95
N THR A 267 -19.48 -2.31 -16.07
CA THR A 267 -20.38 -2.18 -14.92
C THR A 267 -21.11 -3.49 -14.69
N CYS A 268 -21.04 -3.99 -13.47
CA CYS A 268 -21.61 -5.29 -13.13
C CYS A 268 -22.69 -5.14 -12.05
N LYS A 269 -23.95 -5.42 -12.40
CA LYS A 269 -25.06 -5.47 -11.42
C LYS A 269 -25.28 -6.89 -10.88
N SER A 270 -25.01 -7.91 -11.69
CA SER A 270 -25.03 -9.32 -11.30
C SER A 270 -24.27 -10.16 -12.33
N ALA A 271 -24.00 -11.44 -12.02
CA ALA A 271 -23.36 -12.37 -12.97
C ALA A 271 -24.10 -12.50 -14.33
N LYS A 272 -25.39 -12.15 -14.37
CA LYS A 272 -26.22 -12.18 -15.59
C LYS A 272 -26.47 -10.79 -16.18
N ASN A 273 -25.99 -9.73 -15.54
CA ASN A 273 -26.27 -8.35 -15.90
C ASN A 273 -24.97 -7.53 -15.80
N ILE A 274 -24.14 -7.74 -16.82
CA ILE A 274 -22.86 -7.10 -17.04
C ILE A 274 -23.07 -6.17 -18.24
N SER A 275 -22.80 -4.88 -18.06
CA SER A 275 -22.74 -3.92 -19.17
C SER A 275 -21.29 -3.66 -19.49
N LEU A 276 -20.96 -3.79 -20.76
CA LEU A 276 -19.65 -3.52 -21.32
C LEU A 276 -19.80 -2.33 -22.25
N GLU A 277 -19.21 -1.21 -21.87
CA GLU A 277 -19.13 -0.02 -22.71
C GLU A 277 -17.73 0.06 -23.29
N HIS A 278 -17.66 0.06 -24.62
CA HIS A 278 -16.41 0.26 -25.32
C HIS A 278 -16.11 1.74 -25.36
N ILE A 279 -15.02 2.13 -24.73
CA ILE A 279 -14.54 3.50 -24.70
C ILE A 279 -13.30 3.56 -25.58
N TYR A 280 -13.35 4.43 -26.58
CA TYR A 280 -12.11 4.89 -27.21
C TYR A 280 -11.39 5.75 -26.20
N LEU A 281 -10.26 5.28 -25.68
CA LEU A 281 -9.45 6.14 -24.84
C LEU A 281 -8.89 7.23 -25.76
N PRO A 282 -9.14 8.53 -25.51
CA PRO A 282 -8.47 9.59 -26.23
C PRO A 282 -7.03 9.69 -25.72
N ILE A 283 -6.25 8.62 -25.90
CA ILE A 283 -4.84 8.78 -26.19
C ILE A 283 -4.88 9.11 -27.69
N TYR A 284 -4.72 10.39 -28.00
CA TYR A 284 -4.89 10.98 -29.33
C TYR A 284 -4.03 10.25 -30.38
N ILE A 285 -4.58 9.21 -30.99
CA ILE A 285 -4.15 8.79 -32.31
C ILE A 285 -4.97 9.66 -33.27
N GLU A 286 -4.39 10.78 -33.70
CA GLU A 286 -4.73 11.28 -35.03
C GLU A 286 -4.25 10.21 -36.02
N ASP A 287 -5.20 9.62 -36.75
CA ASP A 287 -4.88 8.76 -37.89
C ASP A 287 -4.01 9.57 -38.87
N ILE A 288 -2.76 9.13 -39.11
CA ILE A 288 -1.90 9.62 -40.21
C ILE A 288 -2.13 8.75 -41.44
#